data_AF-A0A7W1AQ93-F1
#
_entry.id   AF-A0A7W1AQ93-F1
#
_cell.length_a   1.000
_cell.length_b   1.000
_cell.length_c   1.000
_cell.angle_alpha   90.00
_cell.angle_beta   90.00
_cell.angle_gamma   90.00
#
_symmetry.space_group_name_H-M   'P 1'
#
loop_
_entity.id
_entity.type
_entity.pdbx_description
1 polymer ?
#
loop_
_entity_poly.entity_id
_entity_poly.type
_entity_poly.pdbx_seq_one_letter_code
_entity_poly.pdbx_strand_id
1 'polypeptide(L)' 'ELMARIGETMQIWTPEAKDFVLAGKFVMRFETGLRAPDALHLAIAENRGAKLMLTLDRGLLKAAKTLGIPASHGIRLAS' A
#
# COMPACT_ATOMS: atom_id res chain seq x y z
N GLU A 1 13.73 20.02 6.62
CA GLU A 1 12.76 20.79 5.79
C GLU A 1 11.78 19.92 5.00
N LEU A 2 12.22 18.95 4.17
CA LEU A 2 11.29 18.13 3.37
C LEU A 2 10.26 17.34 4.20
N MET A 3 10.71 16.65 5.25
CA MET A 3 9.80 15.89 6.12
C MET A 3 8.81 16.78 6.88
N ALA A 4 9.19 18.04 7.17
CA ALA A 4 8.30 19.02 7.78
C ALA A 4 7.17 19.41 6.81
N ARG A 5 7.50 19.69 5.54
CA ARG A 5 6.50 19.97 4.48
C ARG A 5 5.58 18.79 4.16
N ILE A 6 6.08 17.56 4.27
CA ILE A 6 5.23 16.37 4.13
C ILE A 6 4.22 16.32 5.28
N GLY A 7 4.64 16.56 6.53
CA GLY A 7 3.73 16.58 7.67
C GLY A 7 2.62 17.65 7.60
N GLU A 8 2.84 18.73 6.86
CA GLU A 8 1.84 19.79 6.63
C GLU A 8 0.74 19.38 5.65
N THR A 9 0.99 18.42 4.76
CA THR A 9 0.07 18.06 3.65
C THR A 9 -0.31 16.59 3.61
N MET A 10 0.42 15.75 4.36
CA MET A 10 0.27 14.31 4.39
C MET A 10 0.41 13.80 5.83
N GLN A 11 -0.46 12.88 6.19
CA GLN A 11 -0.35 12.17 7.46
C GLN A 11 0.60 10.98 7.31
N ILE A 12 1.59 10.89 8.20
CA ILE A 12 2.46 9.73 8.30
C ILE A 12 1.81 8.74 9.27
N TRP A 13 1.64 7.50 8.82
CA TRP A 13 1.11 6.42 9.64
C TRP A 13 2.23 5.50 10.10
N THR A 14 2.35 5.33 11.41
CA THR A 14 3.22 4.30 11.98
C THR A 14 2.49 2.94 11.88
N PRO A 15 3.18 1.87 11.43
CA PRO A 15 2.59 0.53 11.42
C PRO A 15 2.26 0.05 12.83
N GLU A 16 1.08 -0.58 12.99
CA GLU A 16 0.61 -1.19 14.22
C GLU A 16 0.70 -2.72 14.13
N ALA A 17 0.62 -3.42 15.27
CA ALA A 17 0.69 -4.89 15.31
C ALA A 17 -0.28 -5.59 14.33
N LYS A 18 -1.50 -5.05 14.16
CA LYS A 18 -2.49 -5.56 13.21
C LYS A 18 -2.04 -5.49 11.75
N ASP A 19 -1.19 -4.52 11.41
CA ASP A 19 -0.67 -4.34 10.06
C ASP A 19 0.34 -5.45 9.74
N PHE A 20 1.21 -5.79 10.69
CA PHE A 20 2.15 -6.90 10.53
C PHE A 20 1.43 -8.25 10.43
N VAL A 21 0.38 -8.47 11.23
CA VAL A 21 -0.42 -9.70 11.15
C VAL A 21 -1.09 -9.84 9.79
N LEU A 22 -1.70 -8.76 9.27
CA LEU A 22 -2.33 -8.78 7.97
C LEU A 22 -1.31 -8.91 6.82
N ALA A 23 -0.15 -8.24 6.92
CA ALA A 23 0.95 -8.37 5.98
C ALA A 23 1.45 -9.82 5.88
N GLY A 24 1.56 -10.53 7.02
CA GLY A 24 1.89 -11.95 7.03
C GLY A 24 0.88 -12.79 6.23
N LYS A 25 -0.41 -12.49 6.34
CA LYS A 25 -1.46 -13.15 5.53
C LYS A 25 -1.31 -12.87 4.05
N PHE A 26 -0.91 -11.65 3.67
CA PHE A 26 -0.66 -11.30 2.28
C PHE A 26 0.57 -11.99 1.70
N VAL A 27 1.68 -12.07 2.46
CA VAL A 27 2.88 -12.81 2.03
C VAL A 27 2.60 -14.29 1.82
N MET A 28 1.71 -14.89 2.61
CA MET A 28 1.30 -16.28 2.43
C MET A 28 0.47 -16.53 1.17
N ARG A 29 -0.05 -15.50 0.50
CA ARG A 29 -0.67 -15.61 -0.82
C ARG A 29 0.40 -15.54 -1.90
N PHE A 30 1.10 -16.65 -2.09
CA PHE A 30 2.28 -16.75 -2.95
C PHE A 30 2.04 -16.30 -4.39
N GLU A 31 0.81 -16.44 -4.90
CA GLU A 31 0.40 -15.98 -6.23
C GLU A 31 0.53 -14.45 -6.43
N THR A 32 0.63 -13.69 -5.33
CA THR A 32 0.84 -12.24 -5.37
C THR A 32 2.30 -11.85 -5.60
N GLY A 33 3.25 -12.73 -5.26
CA GLY A 33 4.69 -12.42 -5.31
C GLY A 33 5.14 -11.32 -4.35
N LEU A 34 4.34 -10.97 -3.34
CA LEU A 34 4.65 -9.90 -2.40
C LEU A 34 5.86 -10.21 -1.52
N ARG A 35 6.75 -9.23 -1.40
CA ARG A 35 7.77 -9.20 -0.35
C ARG A 35 7.17 -8.59 0.92
N ALA A 36 7.74 -8.91 2.08
CA ALA A 36 7.22 -8.44 3.37
C ALA A 36 7.02 -6.92 3.47
N PRO A 37 7.93 -6.05 3.00
CA PRO A 37 7.72 -4.59 3.04
C PRO A 37 6.53 -4.13 2.19
N ASP A 38 6.37 -4.70 1.00
CA ASP A 38 5.29 -4.36 0.06
C ASP A 38 3.92 -4.80 0.61
N ALA A 39 3.88 -5.99 1.22
CA ALA A 39 2.71 -6.48 1.94
C ALA A 39 2.33 -5.59 3.13
N LEU A 40 3.32 -5.03 3.84
CA LEU A 40 3.08 -4.12 4.96
C LEU A 40 2.41 -2.82 4.51
N HIS A 41 2.83 -2.24 3.39
CA HIS A 41 2.17 -1.05 2.85
C HIS A 41 0.70 -1.29 2.51
N LEU A 42 0.40 -2.43 1.88
CA LEU A 42 -0.99 -2.83 1.58
C LEU A 42 -1.80 -3.07 2.85
N ALA A 43 -1.20 -3.71 3.87
CA ALA A 43 -1.87 -3.98 5.13
C ALA A 43 -2.23 -2.70 5.89
N ILE A 44 -1.31 -1.71 5.91
CA ILE A 44 -1.58 -0.40 6.50
C ILE A 44 -2.74 0.28 5.76
N ALA A 45 -2.70 0.31 4.41
CA ALA A 45 -3.76 0.93 3.63
C ALA A 45 -5.13 0.30 3.91
N GLU A 46 -5.20 -1.04 3.94
CA GLU A 46 -6.41 -1.80 4.21
C GLU A 46 -6.94 -1.55 5.63
N ASN A 47 -6.08 -1.70 6.65
CA ASN A 47 -6.48 -1.53 8.06
C ASN A 47 -6.85 -0.08 8.42
N ARG A 48 -6.45 0.90 7.62
CA ARG A 48 -6.84 2.31 7.75
C ARG A 48 -8.07 2.66 6.91
N GLY A 49 -8.60 1.71 6.13
CA GLY A 49 -9.74 1.95 5.24
C GLY A 49 -9.42 2.95 4.13
N ALA A 50 -8.19 2.94 3.61
CA ALA A 50 -7.81 3.81 2.51
C ALA A 50 -8.68 3.52 1.30
N LYS A 51 -9.36 4.55 0.77
CA LYS A 51 -10.23 4.40 -0.41
C LYS A 51 -9.46 4.01 -1.67
N LEU A 52 -8.19 4.42 -1.75
CA LEU A 52 -7.32 4.17 -2.90
C LEU A 52 -5.86 4.25 -2.45
N MET A 53 -5.08 3.22 -2.76
CA MET A 53 -3.61 3.27 -2.67
C MET A 53 -3.01 3.78 -3.98
N LEU A 54 -2.05 4.69 -3.89
CA LEU A 54 -1.31 5.18 -5.05
C LEU A 54 0.11 4.60 -5.07
N THR A 55 0.53 4.02 -6.19
CA THR A 55 1.89 3.51 -6.35
C THR A 55 2.31 3.48 -7.82
N LEU A 56 3.58 3.78 -8.10
CA LEU A 56 4.18 3.66 -9.43
C LEU A 56 4.73 2.25 -9.70
N ASP A 57 4.72 1.37 -8.70
CA ASP A 57 5.17 -0.01 -8.83
C ASP A 57 4.05 -0.87 -9.46
N ARG A 58 4.29 -1.34 -10.68
CA ARG A 58 3.34 -2.19 -11.42
C ARG A 58 3.14 -3.56 -10.78
N GLY A 59 4.17 -4.11 -10.14
CA GLY A 59 4.08 -5.37 -9.42
C GLY A 59 3.17 -5.23 -8.21
N LEU A 60 3.32 -4.13 -7.46
CA LEU A 60 2.47 -3.84 -6.31
C LEU A 60 1.01 -3.60 -6.71
N LEU A 61 0.76 -2.92 -7.84
CA LEU A 61 -0.60 -2.78 -8.38
C LEU A 61 -1.23 -4.13 -8.75
N LYS A 62 -0.46 -5.02 -9.38
CA LYS A 62 -0.94 -6.36 -9.71
C LYS A 62 -1.28 -7.14 -8.43
N ALA A 63 -0.41 -7.09 -7.43
CA ALA A 63 -0.64 -7.74 -6.14
C ALA A 63 -1.87 -7.18 -5.41
N ALA A 64 -2.03 -5.85 -5.36
CA ALA A 64 -3.20 -5.19 -4.77
C ALA A 64 -4.50 -5.64 -5.46
N LYS A 65 -4.49 -5.71 -6.80
CA LYS A 65 -5.64 -6.23 -7.57
C LYS A 65 -5.96 -7.68 -7.22
N THR A 66 -4.96 -8.55 -7.10
CA THR A 66 -5.15 -9.95 -6.68
C THR A 66 -5.73 -10.06 -5.27
N LEU A 67 -5.38 -9.13 -4.38
CA LEU A 67 -5.89 -9.07 -3.01
C LEU A 67 -7.25 -8.38 -2.87
N GLY A 68 -7.76 -7.77 -3.94
CA GLY A 68 -9.00 -6.99 -3.91
C GLY A 68 -8.85 -5.59 -3.30
N ILE A 69 -7.62 -5.09 -3.15
CA ILE A 69 -7.32 -3.78 -2.56
C ILE A 69 -7.34 -2.72 -3.67
N PRO A 70 -8.14 -1.63 -3.54
CA PRO A 70 -8.18 -0.56 -4.53
C PRO A 70 -6.82 0.15 -4.66
N ALA A 71 -6.21 0.09 -5.85
CA ALA A 71 -4.95 0.76 -6.13
C ALA A 71 -4.86 1.32 -7.55
N SER A 72 -4.07 2.39 -7.74
CA SER A 72 -3.85 3.04 -9.03
C SER A 72 -2.46 3.69 -9.12
N HIS A 73 -2.01 3.96 -10.34
CA HIS A 73 -0.79 4.73 -10.61
C HIS A 73 -0.91 6.21 -10.19
N GLY A 74 -2.14 6.73 -10.05
CA GLY A 74 -2.41 8.14 -9.67
C GLY A 74 -2.11 9.18 -10.77
N ILE A 75 -1.25 8.83 -11.73
CA ILE A 75 -0.94 9.66 -12.90
C ILE A 75 -1.92 9.32 -14.01
N ARG A 76 -2.68 10.30 -14.47
CA ARG A 76 -3.42 10.23 -15.74
C ARG A 76 -2.51 10.81 -16.81
N LEU A 77 -2.09 9.99 -17.77
CA LEU A 77 -1.49 10.53 -18.99
C LEU A 77 -2.61 11.25 -19.74
N ALA A 78 -2.39 12.52 -20.08
CA ALA A 78 -3.29 13.25 -20.95
C ALA A 78 -3.34 12.49 -22.28
N SER A 79 -4.51 11.92 -22.59
CA SER A 79 -4.85 11.38 -23.91
C SER A 79 -5.17 12.51 -24.87
#